data_AF-A0A942LEK9-F1
#
_entry.id   AF-A0A942LEK9-F1
#
_cell.length_a   1.000
_cell.length_b   1.000
_cell.length_c   1.000
_cell.angle_alpha   90.00
_cell.angle_beta   90.00
_cell.angle_gamma   90.00
#
_symmetry.space_group_name_H-M   'P 1'
#
loop_
_entity.id
_entity.type
_entity.pdbx_description
1 polymer ?
#
loop_
_entity_poly.entity_id
_entity_poly.type
_entity_poly.pdbx_seq_one_letter_code
_entity_poly.pdbx_strand_id
1 'polypeptide(L)'
;GEIDLHISGCINSCGHHHSGHIGILGVDKDGQEWYQVTLGGSDGTRLSGDAVPGKVIGPSFAANEMVDVIEALIDTYRVQRQPAETFVNTVKRVGIEPFKTAANAVRVATARTPVAA
;
A
#
# COMPACT_ATOMS: atom_id res chain seq x y z
N GLY A 1 -7.38 4.07 13.86
CA GLY A 1 -8.19 5.20 13.38
C GLY A 1 -8.77 4.83 12.04
N GLU A 2 -9.37 5.80 11.36
CA GLU A 2 -9.89 5.64 10.00
C GLU A 2 -8.75 5.39 9.00
N ILE A 3 -9.03 4.59 7.97
CA ILE A 3 -8.12 4.24 6.87
C ILE A 3 -8.91 4.41 5.58
N ASP A 4 -8.33 5.14 4.63
CA ASP A 4 -8.89 5.28 3.29
C ASP A 4 -8.21 4.32 2.30
N LEU A 5 -8.99 3.37 1.78
CA LEU A 5 -8.52 2.32 0.88
C LEU A 5 -9.16 2.49 -0.49
N HIS A 6 -8.33 2.74 -1.50
CA HIS A 6 -8.76 2.96 -2.87
C HIS A 6 -8.26 1.85 -3.78
N ILE A 7 -9.16 1.29 -4.60
CA ILE A 7 -8.85 0.17 -5.50
C ILE A 7 -9.28 0.52 -6.91
N SER A 8 -8.40 0.30 -7.88
CA SER A 8 -8.71 0.40 -9.31
C SER A 8 -8.31 -0.89 -10.01
N GLY A 9 -9.17 -1.42 -10.87
CA GLY A 9 -8.86 -2.63 -11.66
C GLY A 9 -7.84 -2.40 -12.79
N CYS A 10 -7.62 -1.15 -13.20
CA CYS A 10 -6.66 -0.78 -14.23
C CYS A 10 -6.13 0.65 -14.04
N ILE A 11 -5.19 1.05 -14.91
CA ILE A 11 -4.47 2.33 -14.84
C ILE A 11 -5.37 3.56 -14.95
N ASN A 12 -6.61 3.41 -15.44
CA ASN A 12 -7.57 4.51 -15.60
C ASN A 12 -7.97 5.15 -14.27
N SER A 13 -7.65 4.54 -13.12
CA SER A 13 -7.78 5.15 -11.79
C SER A 13 -9.22 5.57 -11.44
N CYS A 14 -10.24 4.82 -11.89
CA CYS A 14 -11.65 5.12 -11.58
C CYS A 14 -11.94 5.11 -10.07
N GLY A 15 -11.17 4.36 -9.29
CA GLY A 15 -11.24 4.36 -7.82
C GLY A 15 -10.21 5.28 -7.17
N HIS A 16 -9.54 6.15 -7.92
CA HIS A 16 -8.53 7.10 -7.44
C HIS A 16 -7.43 6.46 -6.55
N HIS A 17 -6.88 5.33 -6.97
CA HIS A 17 -5.90 4.58 -6.17
C HIS A 17 -4.63 5.39 -5.82
N HIS A 18 -4.31 6.45 -6.56
CA HIS A 18 -3.19 7.34 -6.22
C HIS A 18 -3.45 8.22 -4.98
N SER A 19 -4.71 8.49 -4.61
CA SER A 19 -5.06 9.40 -3.51
C SER A 19 -5.47 8.70 -2.22
N GLY A 20 -5.67 7.38 -2.23
CA GLY A 20 -5.99 6.61 -1.02
C GLY A 20 -4.79 6.51 -0.07
N HIS A 21 -5.04 6.35 1.23
CA HIS A 21 -3.98 6.09 2.20
C HIS A 21 -3.24 4.79 1.84
N ILE A 22 -4.02 3.80 1.41
CA ILE A 22 -3.59 2.59 0.73
C ILE A 22 -4.23 2.59 -0.65
N GLY A 23 -3.41 2.59 -1.69
CA GLY A 23 -3.85 2.50 -3.07
C GLY A 23 -3.51 1.14 -3.68
N ILE A 24 -4.46 0.54 -4.39
CA ILE A 24 -4.30 -0.72 -5.10
C ILE A 24 -4.62 -0.51 -6.58
N LEU A 25 -3.65 -0.79 -7.44
CA LEU A 25 -3.77 -0.78 -8.89
C LEU A 25 -3.67 -2.20 -9.44
N GLY A 26 -4.73 -2.69 -10.08
CA GLY A 26 -4.70 -3.89 -10.89
C GLY A 26 -3.81 -3.73 -12.13
N VAL A 27 -2.97 -4.74 -12.37
CA VAL A 27 -2.03 -4.83 -13.48
C VAL A 27 -2.17 -6.23 -14.09
N ASP A 28 -2.48 -6.29 -15.38
CA ASP A 28 -2.39 -7.55 -16.13
C ASP A 28 -0.93 -7.80 -16.53
N LYS A 29 -0.44 -9.01 -16.28
CA LYS A 29 0.83 -9.49 -16.83
C LYS A 29 0.61 -10.88 -17.40
N ASP A 30 0.66 -10.99 -18.72
CA ASP A 30 0.50 -12.25 -19.44
C ASP A 30 -0.81 -12.98 -19.10
N GLY A 31 -1.90 -12.23 -18.89
CA GLY A 31 -3.21 -12.77 -18.51
C GLY A 31 -3.34 -13.16 -17.03
N GLN A 32 -2.33 -12.88 -16.21
CA GLN A 32 -2.37 -13.06 -14.76
C GLN A 32 -2.68 -11.73 -14.08
N GLU A 33 -3.49 -11.77 -13.02
CA GLU A 33 -3.79 -10.61 -12.17
C GLU A 33 -2.66 -10.32 -11.17
N TRP A 34 -2.15 -9.09 -11.23
CA TRP A 34 -1.17 -8.54 -10.30
C TRP A 34 -1.68 -7.22 -9.73
N TYR A 35 -1.10 -6.81 -8.60
CA TYR A 35 -1.51 -5.59 -7.92
C TYR A 35 -0.30 -4.77 -7.49
N GLN A 36 -0.24 -3.52 -7.94
CA GLN A 36 0.72 -2.54 -7.42
C GLN A 36 0.09 -1.83 -6.22
N VAL A 37 0.88 -1.68 -5.16
CA VAL A 37 0.45 -1.01 -3.92
C VAL A 37 1.17 0.33 -3.77
N THR A 38 0.41 1.37 -3.46
CA THR A 38 0.90 2.70 -3.08
C THR A 38 0.47 3.03 -1.65
N LEU A 39 1.31 3.79 -0.93
CA LEU A 39 1.01 4.24 0.43
C LEU A 39 1.18 5.74 0.61
N GLY A 40 0.43 6.30 1.55
CA GLY A 40 0.55 7.69 1.97
C GLY A 40 -0.09 8.69 1.01
N GLY A 41 -0.98 8.21 0.12
CA GLY A 41 -1.83 9.09 -0.66
C GLY A 41 -2.78 9.86 0.23
N SER A 42 -3.21 11.03 -0.24
CA SER A 42 -4.18 11.88 0.42
C SER A 42 -5.01 12.59 -0.64
N ASP A 43 -6.32 12.63 -0.44
CA ASP A 43 -7.31 13.18 -1.39
C ASP A 43 -7.70 14.63 -1.13
N GLY A 44 -7.04 15.31 -0.17
CA GLY A 44 -7.37 16.69 0.20
C GLY A 44 -8.53 16.81 1.19
N THR A 45 -9.16 15.71 1.60
CA THR A 45 -10.25 15.75 2.58
C THR A 45 -9.72 15.95 4.00
N ARG A 46 -10.62 16.30 4.92
CA ARG A 46 -10.30 16.45 6.35
C ARG A 46 -9.66 15.20 6.95
N LEU A 47 -10.02 14.00 6.47
CA LEU A 47 -9.46 12.75 6.96
C LEU A 47 -7.99 12.60 6.53
N SER A 48 -7.68 12.97 5.29
CA SER A 48 -6.39 12.68 4.66
C SER A 48 -5.37 13.82 4.77
N GLY A 49 -5.85 15.06 4.97
CA GLY A 49 -5.04 16.27 4.91
C GLY A 49 -4.71 16.67 3.46
N ASP A 50 -3.67 17.47 3.28
CA ASP A 50 -3.26 18.00 1.97
C ASP A 50 -3.16 16.92 0.90
N ALA A 51 -3.61 17.25 -0.31
CA ALA A 51 -3.61 16.33 -1.43
C ALA A 51 -2.18 15.98 -1.85
N VAL A 52 -1.84 14.68 -1.78
CA VAL A 52 -0.51 14.16 -2.10
C VAL A 52 -0.68 12.79 -2.75
N PRO A 53 0.01 12.49 -3.87
CA PRO A 53 -0.03 11.16 -4.44
C PRO A 53 0.71 10.14 -3.56
N GLY A 54 0.13 8.95 -3.44
CA GLY A 54 0.76 7.82 -2.76
C GLY A 54 2.04 7.34 -3.47
N LYS A 55 2.93 6.72 -2.70
CA LYS A 55 4.22 6.22 -3.19
C LYS A 55 4.18 4.70 -3.33
N VAL A 56 4.64 4.21 -4.48
CA VAL A 56 4.74 2.77 -4.75
C VAL A 56 5.73 2.13 -3.77
N ILE A 57 5.32 1.04 -3.12
CA ILE A 57 6.14 0.37 -2.09
C ILE A 57 7.04 -0.74 -2.66
N GLY A 58 6.90 -1.10 -3.93
CA GLY A 58 7.76 -2.09 -4.57
C GLY A 58 7.14 -2.70 -5.83
N PRO A 59 7.70 -3.83 -6.31
CA PRO A 59 7.10 -4.61 -7.38
C PRO A 59 5.67 -5.04 -7.06
N SER A 60 4.86 -5.30 -8.08
CA SER A 60 3.51 -5.80 -7.90
C SER A 60 3.49 -7.13 -7.13
N PHE A 61 2.40 -7.38 -6.41
CA PHE A 61 2.08 -8.63 -5.74
C PHE A 61 1.16 -9.47 -6.62
N ALA A 62 1.19 -10.78 -6.44
CA ALA A 62 0.21 -11.67 -7.06
C ALA A 62 -1.14 -11.56 -6.34
N ALA A 63 -2.23 -11.89 -7.04
CA ALA A 63 -3.57 -11.80 -6.47
C ALA A 63 -3.75 -12.51 -5.13
N ASN A 64 -3.17 -13.70 -4.99
CA ASN A 64 -3.26 -14.51 -3.77
C ASN A 64 -2.45 -13.95 -2.58
N GLU A 65 -1.57 -12.97 -2.79
CA GLU A 65 -0.77 -12.35 -1.72
C GLU A 65 -1.44 -11.10 -1.12
N MET A 66 -2.47 -10.56 -1.78
CA MET A 66 -2.98 -9.24 -1.45
C MET A 66 -3.62 -9.15 -0.07
N VAL A 67 -4.27 -10.21 0.39
CA VAL A 67 -4.86 -10.24 1.74
C VAL A 67 -3.76 -10.11 2.80
N ASP A 68 -2.70 -10.91 2.69
CA ASP A 68 -1.56 -10.91 3.62
C ASP A 68 -0.80 -9.57 3.56
N VAL A 69 -0.68 -8.97 2.38
CA VAL A 69 -0.08 -7.64 2.22
C VAL A 69 -0.87 -6.57 2.99
N ILE A 70 -2.20 -6.56 2.86
CA ILE A 70 -3.04 -5.60 3.59
C ILE A 70 -2.96 -5.82 5.10
N GLU A 71 -2.96 -7.07 5.56
CA GLU A 71 -2.78 -7.40 6.97
C GLU A 71 -1.43 -6.89 7.49
N ALA A 72 -0.33 -7.16 6.78
CA ALA A 72 1.01 -6.70 7.15
C ALA A 72 1.10 -5.17 7.25
N LEU A 73 0.41 -4.44 6.36
CA LEU A 73 0.33 -2.97 6.40
C LEU A 73 -0.44 -2.47 7.62
N ILE A 74 -1.59 -3.08 7.92
CA ILE A 74 -2.43 -2.71 9.06
C ILE A 74 -1.71 -3.01 10.38
N ASP A 75 -1.06 -4.15 10.49
CA ASP A 75 -0.30 -4.52 11.68
C ASP A 75 0.92 -3.61 11.89
N THR A 76 1.63 -3.27 10.80
CA THR A 76 2.69 -2.27 10.88
C THR A 76 2.16 -0.93 11.37
N TYR A 77 1.00 -0.47 10.88
CA TYR A 77 0.36 0.74 11.39
C TYR A 77 0.04 0.61 12.89
N ARG A 78 -0.54 -0.51 13.34
CA ARG A 78 -0.88 -0.73 14.75
C ARG A 78 0.34 -0.68 15.67
N VAL A 79 1.48 -1.18 15.21
CA VAL A 79 2.75 -1.17 15.95
C VAL A 79 3.38 0.23 15.95
N GLN A 80 3.37 0.92 14.81
CA GLN A 80 4.10 2.18 14.64
C GLN A 80 3.34 3.42 15.12
N ARG A 81 2.00 3.36 15.19
CA ARG A 81 1.16 4.52 15.49
C ARG A 81 1.32 5.00 16.94
N GLN A 82 1.22 6.30 17.11
CA GLN A 82 1.01 6.93 18.41
C GLN A 82 -0.49 6.89 18.80
N PRO A 83 -0.83 7.14 20.08
CA PRO A 83 -2.23 7.25 20.50
C PRO A 83 -3.00 8.26 19.63
N ALA A 84 -4.19 7.87 19.19
CA ALA A 84 -5.08 8.64 18.31
C ALA A 84 -4.52 8.99 16.90
N GLU A 85 -3.36 8.47 16.51
CA GLU A 85 -2.79 8.75 15.18
C GLU A 85 -3.51 7.95 14.07
N THR A 86 -3.83 8.61 12.95
CA THR A 86 -4.42 7.97 11.75
C THR A 86 -3.34 7.23 10.94
N PHE A 87 -3.76 6.38 10.01
CA PHE A 87 -2.82 5.62 9.18
C PHE A 87 -1.93 6.56 8.36
N VAL A 88 -2.54 7.51 7.63
CA VAL A 88 -1.79 8.43 6.77
C VAL A 88 -0.79 9.28 7.55
N ASN A 89 -1.14 9.72 8.76
CA ASN A 89 -0.23 10.49 9.61
C ASN A 89 0.93 9.63 10.12
N THR A 90 0.66 8.37 10.45
CA THR A 90 1.71 7.40 10.82
C THR A 90 2.70 7.24 9.67
N VAL A 91 2.20 7.00 8.45
CA VAL A 91 3.05 6.85 7.24
C VAL A 91 3.84 8.14 6.96
N LYS A 92 3.23 9.32 7.09
CA LYS A 92 3.90 10.62 6.93
C LYS A 92 5.03 10.81 7.95
N ARG A 93 4.86 10.36 9.19
CA ARG A 93 5.84 10.49 10.27
C ARG A 93 6.99 9.49 10.19
N VAL A 94 6.70 8.20 9.98
CA VAL A 94 7.73 7.13 10.01
C VAL A 94 8.30 6.79 8.63
N GLY A 95 7.67 7.30 7.57
CA GLY A 95 7.98 6.93 6.19
C GLY A 95 7.40 5.58 5.78
N ILE A 96 7.57 5.23 4.51
CA ILE A 96 7.01 4.00 3.93
C ILE A 96 7.85 2.74 4.20
N GLU A 97 9.11 2.88 4.60
CA GLU A 97 10.05 1.74 4.68
C GLU A 97 9.61 0.64 5.66
N PRO A 98 9.10 0.93 6.88
CA PRO A 98 8.59 -0.13 7.76
C PRO A 98 7.46 -0.95 7.11
N PHE A 99 6.55 -0.26 6.43
CA PHE A 99 5.41 -0.86 5.74
C PHE A 99 5.82 -1.69 4.53
N LYS A 100 6.74 -1.16 3.74
CA LYS A 100 7.35 -1.83 2.59
C LYS A 100 8.07 -3.12 3.00
N THR A 101 8.87 -3.07 4.08
CA THR A 101 9.56 -4.26 4.60
C THR A 101 8.56 -5.33 5.01
N ALA A 102 7.52 -4.96 5.77
CA ALA A 102 6.49 -5.90 6.21
C ALA A 102 5.72 -6.51 5.03
N ALA A 103 5.26 -5.69 4.09
CA ALA A 103 4.56 -6.16 2.89
C ALA A 103 5.43 -7.08 2.02
N ASN A 104 6.75 -6.82 1.92
CA ASN A 104 7.65 -7.69 1.17
C ASN A 104 7.95 -9.01 1.89
N ALA A 105 7.85 -9.06 3.22
CA ALA A 105 8.11 -10.26 4.01
C ALA A 105 7.03 -11.35 3.83
N VAL A 106 5.83 -10.97 3.38
CA VAL A 106 4.71 -11.90 3.12
C VAL A 106 4.62 -12.37 1.67
N ARG A 107 5.63 -12.07 0.84
CA ARG A 107 5.66 -12.57 -0.55
C ARG A 107 5.86 -14.08 -0.56
N VAL A 108 5.07 -14.75 -1.39
CA VAL A 108 5.13 -16.21 -1.61
C VAL A 108 5.38 -16.49 -3.09
N ALA A 109 4.51 -16.00 -3.98
CA ALA A 109 4.65 -16.17 -5.42
C ALA A 109 5.62 -15.17 -6.05
N THR A 110 5.81 -14.01 -5.39
CA THR A 110 6.59 -12.90 -5.92
C THR A 110 7.89 -12.65 -5.15
N ALA A 111 8.27 -13.58 -4.27
CA ALA A 111 9.52 -13.52 -3.55
C ALA A 111 10.70 -13.51 -4.54
N ARG A 112 11.51 -12.44 -4.53
CA ARG A 112 12.76 -12.45 -5.28
C ARG A 112 13.71 -13.41 -4.58
N THR A 113 14.30 -14.35 -5.32
CA THR A 113 15.49 -15.07 -4.85
C THR A 113 16.52 -14.03 -4.41
N PRO A 114 17.12 -14.15 -3.21
CA PRO A 114 18.16 -13.22 -2.80
C PRO A 114 19.25 -13.23 -3.87
N VAL A 115 19.51 -12.07 -4.46
CA VAL A 115 20.74 -11.89 -5.24
C VAL A 115 21.85 -11.96 -4.20
N ALA A 116 22.67 -13.01 -4.27
CA ALA A 116 23.84 -13.13 -3.41
C ALA A 116 24.66 -11.85 -3.52
N ALA A 117 24.97 -11.27 -2.36
CA ALA A 117 25.75 -10.04 -2.23
C ALA A 117 27.18 -10.22 -2.76
#